data_AF-A0A7H8KZ05-F1
#
_entry.id   AF-A0A7H8KZ05-F1
#
_cell.length_a   1.000
_cell.length_b   1.000
_cell.length_c   1.000
_cell.angle_alpha   90.00
_cell.angle_beta   90.00
_cell.angle_gamma   90.00
#
_symmetry.space_group_name_H-M   'P 1'
#
loop_
_entity.id
_entity.type
_entity.pdbx_description
1 polymer ?
#
loop_
_entity_poly.entity_id
_entity_poly.type
_entity_poly.pdbx_seq_one_letter_code
_entity_poly.pdbx_strand_id
1 'polypeptide(L)'
;MTANGDDPVRRQKKPWPEKRKGPVLLRRDQVETSTTDQRLLDTTGPADWLHTDPWRVLRITSEFVEGFGALAELPTAISVFGSARTPVGSPEYEAGVEIGRALAEAGYAVITGGGPGAMEAANKGATEAGGLSVGLGIELPFEQGLNEYVDLGLNFRYFFVRKTMFVKYAQGFVVLPGGLGTLDELFEALTLVQTKKVTRFPVVLFGSAYWGGLVEWLKSTLVAQGKANPADLELFHVTDDVTEVLKVLDAARGPKGTPA
;
A
#
# COMPACT_ATOMS: atom_id res chain seq x y z
N MET A 1 -78.67 -41.96 -33.90
CA MET A 1 -77.72 -42.10 -35.01
C MET A 1 -76.93 -40.81 -35.10
N THR A 2 -75.60 -40.91 -34.92
CA THR A 2 -74.52 -40.09 -35.54
C THR A 2 -74.67 -38.56 -35.47
N ALA A 3 -73.70 -37.76 -35.01
CA ALA A 3 -72.26 -37.94 -35.11
C ALA A 3 -71.52 -36.95 -34.19
N ASN A 4 -70.36 -37.43 -33.74
CA ASN A 4 -69.08 -36.75 -33.52
C ASN A 4 -69.04 -35.22 -33.55
N GLY A 5 -68.54 -34.68 -32.45
CA GLY A 5 -67.84 -33.40 -32.40
C GLY A 5 -66.84 -33.38 -31.24
N ASP A 6 -66.14 -34.49 -31.00
CA ASP A 6 -64.93 -34.49 -30.16
C ASP A 6 -63.91 -33.55 -30.81
N ASP A 7 -63.72 -32.39 -30.19
CA ASP A 7 -62.69 -31.41 -30.55
C ASP A 7 -61.32 -32.13 -30.46
N PRO A 8 -60.59 -32.29 -31.58
CA PRO A 8 -59.44 -33.16 -31.62
C PRO A 8 -58.30 -32.48 -30.87
N VAL A 9 -58.09 -32.91 -29.63
CA VAL A 9 -56.77 -33.04 -29.04
C VAL A 9 -55.96 -31.73 -29.13
N ARG A 10 -56.19 -30.81 -28.17
CA ARG A 10 -55.07 -30.00 -27.65
C ARG A 10 -54.05 -30.98 -27.07
N ARG A 11 -53.23 -31.59 -27.93
CA ARG A 11 -52.00 -32.28 -27.57
C ARG A 11 -51.19 -31.19 -26.88
N GLN A 12 -51.22 -31.17 -25.54
CA GLN A 12 -50.25 -30.42 -24.76
C GLN A 12 -48.89 -30.96 -25.20
N LYS A 13 -48.26 -30.29 -26.16
CA LYS A 13 -46.88 -30.56 -26.55
C LYS A 13 -46.11 -30.45 -25.24
N LYS A 14 -45.53 -31.56 -24.78
CA LYS A 14 -44.68 -31.58 -23.59
C LYS A 14 -43.72 -30.39 -23.73
N PRO A 15 -43.75 -29.41 -22.82
CA PRO A 15 -42.92 -28.23 -22.97
C PRO A 15 -41.48 -28.70 -23.06
N TRP A 16 -40.75 -28.14 -24.03
CA TRP A 16 -39.35 -28.46 -24.20
C TRP A 16 -38.62 -28.20 -22.87
N PRO A 17 -37.60 -28.99 -22.51
CA PRO A 17 -36.76 -28.66 -21.36
C PRO A 17 -36.32 -27.21 -21.45
N GLU A 18 -36.50 -26.44 -20.38
CA GLU A 18 -36.21 -25.01 -20.29
C GLU A 18 -35.52 -24.71 -18.95
N LYS A 19 -34.44 -23.92 -18.97
CA LYS A 19 -33.72 -23.49 -17.77
C LYS A 19 -33.27 -22.03 -17.92
N ARG A 20 -33.51 -21.21 -16.90
CA ARG A 20 -32.96 -19.85 -16.82
C ARG A 20 -31.69 -19.85 -15.97
N LYS A 21 -30.60 -19.29 -16.49
CA LYS A 21 -29.30 -19.13 -15.83
C LYS A 21 -28.93 -17.65 -15.84
N GLY A 22 -29.25 -16.94 -14.75
CA GLY A 22 -29.14 -15.48 -14.69
C GLY A 22 -29.96 -14.82 -15.82
N PRO A 23 -29.36 -13.97 -16.67
CA PRO A 23 -30.07 -13.34 -17.79
C PRO A 23 -30.30 -14.28 -19.00
N VAL A 24 -29.81 -15.52 -18.98
CA VAL A 24 -29.82 -16.44 -20.14
C VAL A 24 -30.96 -17.47 -20.05
N LEU A 25 -31.68 -17.68 -21.16
CA LEU A 25 -32.69 -18.74 -21.32
C LEU A 25 -32.15 -19.88 -22.19
N LEU A 26 -32.13 -21.11 -21.66
CA LEU A 26 -31.70 -22.31 -22.37
C LEU A 26 -32.90 -23.22 -22.63
N ARG A 27 -32.98 -23.80 -23.83
CA ARG A 27 -34.05 -24.74 -24.23
C ARG A 27 -33.49 -25.94 -24.97
N ARG A 28 -34.25 -27.04 -24.97
CA ARG A 28 -33.95 -28.25 -25.75
C ARG A 28 -32.64 -28.90 -25.30
N ASP A 29 -31.77 -29.24 -26.26
CA ASP A 29 -30.43 -29.80 -26.10
C ASP A 29 -29.43 -28.83 -25.44
N GLN A 30 -29.76 -27.55 -25.34
CA GLN A 30 -28.94 -26.55 -24.64
C GLN A 30 -29.15 -26.58 -23.11
N VAL A 31 -30.12 -27.35 -22.60
CA VAL A 31 -30.35 -27.47 -21.15
C VAL A 31 -29.33 -28.41 -20.54
N GLU A 32 -28.34 -27.82 -19.88
CA GLU A 32 -27.36 -28.57 -19.11
C GLU A 32 -27.98 -29.33 -17.92
N THR A 33 -27.54 -30.57 -17.71
CA THR A 33 -28.05 -31.49 -16.68
C THR A 33 -27.54 -31.16 -15.28
N SER A 34 -26.38 -30.50 -15.15
CA SER A 34 -25.84 -30.04 -13.86
C SER A 34 -26.17 -28.57 -13.59
N THR A 35 -26.18 -28.18 -12.32
CA THR A 35 -26.25 -26.75 -11.95
C THR A 35 -24.89 -26.09 -12.08
N THR A 36 -24.85 -24.75 -12.06
CA THR A 36 -23.58 -24.02 -12.11
C THR A 36 -22.79 -24.21 -10.81
N ASP A 37 -23.47 -24.16 -9.67
CA ASP A 37 -22.85 -24.41 -8.36
C ASP A 37 -22.30 -25.82 -8.24
N GLN A 38 -23.03 -26.83 -8.72
CA GLN A 38 -22.53 -28.21 -8.71
C GLN A 38 -21.20 -28.33 -9.46
N ARG A 39 -21.05 -27.66 -10.61
CA ARG A 39 -19.77 -27.68 -11.34
C ARG A 39 -18.69 -26.88 -10.63
N LEU A 40 -19.02 -25.75 -10.01
CA LEU A 40 -18.05 -24.96 -9.25
C LEU A 40 -17.54 -25.69 -8.00
N LEU A 41 -18.44 -26.39 -7.29
CA LEU A 41 -18.18 -26.97 -5.98
C LEU A 41 -17.68 -28.43 -6.04
N ASP A 42 -18.12 -29.23 -7.02
CA ASP A 42 -17.78 -30.66 -7.09
C ASP A 42 -16.60 -30.97 -8.02
N THR A 43 -16.14 -30.01 -8.84
CA THR A 43 -15.04 -30.26 -9.79
C THR A 43 -13.72 -29.66 -9.32
N THR A 44 -12.68 -30.50 -9.27
CA THR A 44 -11.28 -30.07 -9.15
C THR A 44 -10.60 -30.18 -10.51
N GLY A 45 -10.62 -29.09 -11.27
CA GLY A 45 -9.89 -28.99 -12.54
C GLY A 45 -8.39 -28.79 -12.35
N PRO A 46 -7.59 -28.78 -13.44
CA PRO A 46 -6.17 -28.42 -13.40
C PRO A 46 -5.95 -27.02 -12.80
N ALA A 47 -4.82 -26.83 -12.10
CA ALA A 47 -4.52 -25.60 -11.36
C ALA A 47 -3.51 -24.66 -12.06
N ASP A 48 -3.11 -24.97 -13.30
CA ASP A 48 -2.04 -24.24 -14.02
C ASP A 48 -2.34 -22.74 -14.15
N TRP A 49 -3.63 -22.37 -14.24
CA TRP A 49 -4.08 -20.98 -14.32
C TRP A 49 -3.61 -20.14 -13.13
N LEU A 50 -3.36 -20.72 -11.95
CA LEU A 50 -2.82 -20.03 -10.76
C LEU A 50 -1.45 -19.39 -11.00
N HIS A 51 -0.69 -19.89 -11.98
CA HIS A 51 0.68 -19.46 -12.27
C HIS A 51 0.79 -18.56 -13.51
N THR A 52 -0.35 -18.21 -14.11
CA THR A 52 -0.44 -17.37 -15.30
C THR A 52 -0.69 -15.90 -14.96
N ASP A 53 -0.27 -14.99 -15.84
CA ASP A 53 -0.43 -13.55 -15.64
C ASP A 53 -1.89 -13.08 -15.47
N PRO A 54 -2.90 -13.63 -16.19
CA PRO A 54 -4.29 -13.27 -15.95
C PRO A 54 -4.74 -13.47 -14.49
N TRP A 55 -4.30 -14.57 -13.86
CA TRP A 55 -4.60 -14.79 -12.44
C TRP A 55 -3.79 -13.88 -11.53
N ARG A 56 -2.53 -13.55 -11.88
CA ARG A 56 -1.73 -12.57 -11.15
C ARG A 56 -2.39 -11.19 -11.16
N VAL A 57 -2.97 -10.75 -12.27
CA VAL A 57 -3.71 -9.47 -12.35
C VAL A 57 -4.85 -9.44 -11.34
N LEU A 58 -5.60 -10.54 -11.20
CA LEU A 58 -6.67 -10.65 -10.21
C LEU A 58 -6.13 -10.58 -8.78
N ARG A 59 -5.03 -11.30 -8.47
CA ARG A 59 -4.38 -11.22 -7.15
C ARG A 59 -3.86 -9.81 -6.82
N ILE A 60 -3.22 -9.15 -7.78
CA ILE A 60 -2.73 -7.77 -7.64
C ILE A 60 -3.90 -6.82 -7.36
N THR A 61 -5.00 -6.99 -8.10
CA THR A 61 -6.23 -6.21 -7.90
C THR A 61 -6.80 -6.43 -6.50
N SER A 62 -6.87 -7.68 -6.04
CA SER A 62 -7.30 -8.01 -4.67
C SER A 62 -6.45 -7.32 -3.62
N GLU A 63 -5.12 -7.32 -3.78
CA GLU A 63 -4.19 -6.70 -2.81
C GLU A 63 -4.36 -5.17 -2.77
N PHE A 64 -4.67 -4.52 -3.90
CA PHE A 64 -5.07 -3.11 -3.92
C PHE A 64 -6.40 -2.87 -3.19
N VAL A 65 -7.41 -3.72 -3.41
CA VAL A 65 -8.72 -3.61 -2.74
C VAL A 65 -8.58 -3.75 -1.23
N GLU A 66 -7.82 -4.75 -0.77
CA GLU A 66 -7.53 -4.99 0.66
C GLU A 66 -6.77 -3.82 1.27
N GLY A 67 -5.69 -3.36 0.61
CA GLY A 67 -4.90 -2.21 1.08
C GLY A 67 -5.72 -0.92 1.14
N PHE A 68 -6.53 -0.65 0.12
CA PHE A 68 -7.38 0.55 0.12
C PHE A 68 -8.49 0.50 1.15
N GLY A 69 -9.10 -0.68 1.34
CA GLY A 69 -10.15 -0.87 2.34
C GLY A 69 -9.63 -0.71 3.77
N ALA A 70 -8.49 -1.34 4.09
CA ALA A 70 -7.93 -1.30 5.44
C ALA A 70 -7.41 0.09 5.84
N LEU A 71 -6.93 0.87 4.88
CA LEU A 71 -6.32 2.19 5.12
C LEU A 71 -7.30 3.35 4.86
N ALA A 72 -8.57 3.07 4.52
CA ALA A 72 -9.55 4.05 4.06
C ALA A 72 -9.82 5.19 5.05
N GLU A 73 -9.81 4.89 6.35
CA GLU A 73 -10.13 5.82 7.43
C GLU A 73 -8.89 6.29 8.21
N LEU A 74 -7.69 6.12 7.62
CA LEU A 74 -6.48 6.61 8.26
C LEU A 74 -6.56 8.14 8.47
N PRO A 75 -6.18 8.63 9.67
CA PRO A 75 -5.98 10.06 9.87
C PRO A 75 -4.77 10.53 9.05
N THR A 76 -4.47 11.83 9.09
CA THR A 76 -3.22 12.32 8.49
C THR A 76 -2.03 11.55 9.03
N ALA A 77 -1.16 11.07 8.14
CA ALA A 77 -0.10 10.15 8.46
C ALA A 77 1.21 10.53 7.80
N ILE A 78 2.31 10.09 8.41
CA ILE A 78 3.67 10.25 7.92
C ILE A 78 4.28 8.86 7.77
N SER A 79 4.88 8.60 6.60
CA SER A 79 5.62 7.35 6.40
C SER A 79 7.06 7.55 6.86
N VAL A 80 7.54 6.63 7.69
CA VAL A 80 8.88 6.64 8.27
C VAL A 80 9.66 5.44 7.75
N PHE A 81 10.83 5.71 7.18
CA PHE A 81 11.73 4.71 6.62
C PHE A 81 13.09 4.74 7.32
N GLY A 82 13.77 3.59 7.31
CA GLY A 82 15.12 3.46 7.83
C GLY A 82 15.60 2.02 7.76
N SER A 83 16.80 1.78 8.27
CA SER A 83 17.42 0.44 8.22
C SER A 83 16.66 -0.57 9.08
N ALA A 84 16.36 -1.74 8.50
CA ALA A 84 15.92 -2.93 9.24
C ALA A 84 17.00 -3.49 10.18
N ARG A 85 18.25 -3.00 10.05
CA ARG A 85 19.43 -3.52 10.77
C ARG A 85 19.89 -2.60 11.90
N THR A 86 19.19 -1.49 12.15
CA THR A 86 19.53 -0.57 13.24
C THR A 86 19.42 -1.30 14.59
N PRO A 87 20.48 -1.37 15.40
CA PRO A 87 20.41 -2.03 16.70
C PRO A 87 19.51 -1.28 17.69
N VAL A 88 18.70 -2.02 18.44
CA VAL A 88 17.90 -1.48 19.55
C VAL A 88 18.82 -0.79 20.56
N GLY A 89 18.45 0.41 21.02
CA GLY A 89 19.24 1.22 21.96
C GLY A 89 20.42 1.98 21.33
N SER A 90 20.64 1.85 20.01
CA SER A 90 21.58 2.73 19.31
C SER A 90 21.05 4.16 19.22
N PRO A 91 21.91 5.18 19.05
CA PRO A 91 21.46 6.56 18.88
C PRO A 91 20.45 6.74 17.72
N GLU A 92 20.64 6.01 16.62
CA GLU A 92 19.71 6.03 15.49
C GLU A 92 18.35 5.41 15.83
N TYR A 93 18.34 4.34 16.65
CA TYR A 93 17.10 3.73 17.11
C TYR A 93 16.34 4.67 18.04
N GLU A 94 17.03 5.27 19.02
CA GLU A 94 16.40 6.21 19.96
C GLU A 94 15.86 7.46 19.23
N ALA A 95 16.57 7.95 18.22
CA ALA A 95 16.05 9.00 17.35
C ALA A 95 14.77 8.57 16.62
N GLY A 96 14.70 7.32 16.14
CA GLY A 96 13.47 6.76 15.55
C GLY A 96 12.30 6.73 16.53
N VAL A 97 12.55 6.33 17.79
CA VAL A 97 11.54 6.34 18.86
C VAL A 97 11.09 7.77 19.15
N GLU A 98 12.01 8.72 19.27
CA GLU A 98 11.70 10.12 19.52
C GLU A 98 10.88 10.74 18.38
N ILE A 99 11.25 10.48 17.13
CA ILE A 99 10.49 10.91 15.94
C ILE A 99 9.09 10.30 15.94
N GLY A 100 8.96 8.99 16.18
CA GLY A 100 7.65 8.33 16.23
C GLY A 100 6.73 8.94 17.30
N ARG A 101 7.28 9.21 18.49
CA ARG A 101 6.56 9.88 19.58
C ARG A 101 6.14 11.30 19.20
N ALA A 102 7.06 12.10 18.68
CA ALA A 102 6.80 13.48 18.28
C ALA A 102 5.72 13.57 17.18
N LEU A 103 5.73 12.65 16.21
CA LEU A 103 4.71 12.56 15.17
C LEU A 103 3.32 12.24 15.74
N ALA A 104 3.25 11.25 16.63
CA ALA A 104 2.00 10.86 17.29
C ALA A 104 1.43 12.00 18.15
N GLU A 105 2.27 12.66 18.95
CA GLU A 105 1.87 13.83 19.77
C GLU A 105 1.40 15.01 18.91
N ALA A 106 1.94 15.18 17.71
CA ALA A 106 1.49 16.16 16.72
C ALA A 106 0.19 15.75 15.97
N GLY A 107 -0.37 14.57 16.28
CA GLY A 107 -1.62 14.06 15.73
C GLY A 107 -1.47 13.40 14.36
N TYR A 108 -0.27 12.93 14.01
CA TYR A 108 -0.05 12.09 12.83
C TYR A 108 -0.12 10.61 13.21
N ALA A 109 -0.74 9.78 12.34
CA ALA A 109 -0.44 8.36 12.34
C ALA A 109 0.97 8.13 11.78
N VAL A 110 1.63 7.06 12.23
CA VAL A 110 2.97 6.69 11.78
C VAL A 110 2.89 5.42 10.96
N ILE A 111 3.26 5.50 9.68
CA ILE A 111 3.29 4.37 8.76
C ILE A 111 4.74 3.92 8.60
N THR A 112 5.03 2.64 8.76
CA THR A 112 6.37 2.09 8.52
C THR A 112 6.27 0.84 7.65
N GLY A 113 7.44 0.26 7.33
CA GLY A 113 7.49 -1.06 6.72
C GLY A 113 7.16 -2.22 7.66
N GLY A 114 6.88 -1.97 8.94
CA GLY A 114 6.53 -2.97 9.95
C GLY A 114 7.66 -3.91 10.36
N GLY A 115 8.86 -3.78 9.79
CA GLY A 115 10.01 -4.61 10.13
C GLY A 115 10.73 -4.17 11.42
N PRO A 116 11.88 -4.81 11.73
CA PRO A 116 12.74 -4.46 12.86
C PRO A 116 13.52 -3.16 12.64
N GLY A 117 14.38 -2.80 13.60
CA GLY A 117 15.32 -1.69 13.48
C GLY A 117 14.63 -0.32 13.52
N ALA A 118 14.99 0.58 12.60
CA ALA A 118 14.45 1.95 12.59
C ALA A 118 12.93 1.99 12.34
N MET A 119 12.37 0.99 11.65
CA MET A 119 10.92 0.87 11.45
C MET A 119 10.22 0.56 12.79
N GLU A 120 10.72 -0.43 13.52
CA GLU A 120 10.25 -0.76 14.87
C GLU A 120 10.40 0.42 15.81
N ALA A 121 11.52 1.14 15.78
CA ALA A 121 11.74 2.32 16.60
C ALA A 121 10.62 3.37 16.40
N ALA A 122 10.30 3.70 15.15
CA ALA A 122 9.24 4.65 14.83
C ALA A 122 7.84 4.15 15.26
N ASN A 123 7.54 2.86 15.03
CA ASN A 123 6.30 2.24 15.50
C ASN A 123 6.20 2.31 17.04
N LYS A 124 7.26 1.94 17.74
CA LYS A 124 7.37 1.98 19.19
C LYS A 124 7.09 3.37 19.74
N GLY A 125 7.75 4.38 19.20
CA GLY A 125 7.53 5.78 19.60
C GLY A 125 6.08 6.22 19.45
N ALA A 126 5.45 5.86 18.33
CA ALA A 126 4.06 6.20 18.06
C ALA A 126 3.09 5.50 19.02
N THR A 127 3.23 4.18 19.20
CA THR A 127 2.39 3.38 20.09
C THR A 127 2.53 3.80 21.55
N GLU A 128 3.75 4.03 22.05
CA GLU A 128 3.99 4.49 23.42
C GLU A 128 3.38 5.87 23.71
N ALA A 129 3.25 6.71 22.67
CA ALA A 129 2.59 8.02 22.75
C ALA A 129 1.06 7.95 22.63
N GLY A 130 0.49 6.76 22.42
CA GLY A 130 -0.94 6.56 22.19
C GLY A 130 -1.42 6.98 20.80
N GLY A 131 -0.50 7.17 19.84
CA GLY A 131 -0.82 7.40 18.44
C GLY A 131 -1.08 6.11 17.66
N LEU A 132 -1.64 6.23 16.46
CA LEU A 132 -1.89 5.08 15.59
C LEU A 132 -0.59 4.66 14.87
N SER A 133 -0.15 3.42 15.12
CA SER A 133 1.03 2.82 14.50
C SER A 133 0.64 1.81 13.41
N VAL A 134 1.10 2.04 12.18
CA VAL A 134 0.78 1.23 11.00
C VAL A 134 2.04 0.53 10.48
N GLY A 135 1.92 -0.76 10.17
CA GLY A 135 2.99 -1.57 9.60
C GLY A 135 2.56 -2.17 8.27
N LEU A 136 3.19 -1.72 7.19
CA LEU A 136 2.99 -2.28 5.85
C LEU A 136 4.14 -3.24 5.55
N GLY A 137 4.00 -4.50 5.92
CA GLY A 137 4.99 -5.56 5.69
C GLY A 137 5.05 -6.02 4.24
N ILE A 138 6.09 -6.79 3.91
CA ILE A 138 6.26 -7.42 2.59
C ILE A 138 6.75 -8.86 2.77
N GLU A 139 6.23 -9.78 1.96
CA GLU A 139 6.70 -11.17 1.92
C GLU A 139 8.17 -11.25 1.48
N LEU A 140 9.05 -11.71 2.36
CA LEU A 140 10.47 -11.93 2.10
C LEU A 140 10.90 -13.35 2.49
N PRO A 141 12.00 -13.88 1.93
CA PRO A 141 12.44 -15.25 2.21
C PRO A 141 12.99 -15.45 3.64
N PHE A 142 13.36 -14.37 4.33
CA PHE A 142 14.18 -14.43 5.56
C PHE A 142 13.76 -13.44 6.66
N GLU A 143 12.94 -12.44 6.35
CA GLU A 143 12.45 -11.46 7.31
C GLU A 143 10.99 -11.79 7.60
N GLN A 144 10.68 -12.22 8.84
CA GLN A 144 9.35 -12.71 9.19
C GLN A 144 8.73 -11.91 10.33
N GLY A 145 7.58 -11.34 10.04
CA GLY A 145 6.67 -10.74 11.02
C GLY A 145 6.65 -9.22 11.00
N LEU A 146 5.51 -8.68 11.42
CA LEU A 146 5.41 -7.28 11.83
C LEU A 146 5.95 -7.17 13.26
N ASN A 147 6.63 -6.07 13.58
CA ASN A 147 7.11 -5.80 14.93
C ASN A 147 5.93 -5.66 15.93
N GLU A 148 6.24 -5.80 17.22
CA GLU A 148 5.22 -5.85 18.30
C GLU A 148 4.46 -4.53 18.51
N TYR A 149 4.95 -3.42 17.97
CA TYR A 149 4.38 -2.08 18.12
C TYR A 149 3.48 -1.68 16.94
N VAL A 150 3.10 -2.62 16.06
CA VAL A 150 2.16 -2.35 14.96
C VAL A 150 0.73 -2.58 15.43
N ASP A 151 -0.09 -1.53 15.40
CA ASP A 151 -1.53 -1.61 15.72
C ASP A 151 -2.35 -2.05 14.50
N LEU A 152 -2.05 -1.47 13.33
CA LEU A 152 -2.69 -1.79 12.05
C LEU A 152 -1.65 -2.39 11.08
N GLY A 153 -1.75 -3.69 10.85
CA GLY A 153 -0.80 -4.45 10.05
C GLY A 153 -1.37 -4.96 8.72
N LEU A 154 -0.63 -4.77 7.63
CA LEU A 154 -0.87 -5.46 6.35
C LEU A 154 0.42 -6.14 5.89
N ASN A 155 0.31 -7.33 5.31
CA ASN A 155 1.44 -8.02 4.69
C ASN A 155 1.19 -8.16 3.19
N PHE A 156 1.95 -7.40 2.41
CA PHE A 156 1.87 -7.38 0.95
C PHE A 156 2.73 -8.49 0.35
N ARG A 157 2.36 -8.94 -0.85
CA ARG A 157 3.21 -9.81 -1.68
C ARG A 157 3.90 -9.01 -2.79
N TYR A 158 3.22 -7.98 -3.29
CA TYR A 158 3.69 -7.21 -4.43
C TYR A 158 4.26 -5.87 -3.98
N PHE A 159 5.58 -5.69 -4.17
CA PHE A 159 6.31 -4.47 -3.79
C PHE A 159 5.64 -3.18 -4.28
N PHE A 160 5.19 -3.14 -5.53
CA PHE A 160 4.60 -1.93 -6.12
C PHE A 160 3.22 -1.58 -5.54
N VAL A 161 2.46 -2.56 -5.04
CA VAL A 161 1.19 -2.30 -4.34
C VAL A 161 1.50 -1.63 -3.01
N ARG A 162 2.44 -2.19 -2.24
CA ARG A 162 2.92 -1.63 -0.97
C ARG A 162 3.47 -0.21 -1.12
N LYS A 163 4.33 0.03 -2.11
CA LYS A 163 4.87 1.37 -2.46
C LYS A 163 3.76 2.40 -2.68
N THR A 164 2.71 2.01 -3.41
CA THR A 164 1.55 2.87 -3.63
C THR A 164 0.89 3.27 -2.31
N MET A 165 0.79 2.37 -1.34
CA MET A 165 0.18 2.66 -0.03
C MET A 165 1.00 3.66 0.79
N PHE A 166 2.34 3.56 0.76
CA PHE A 166 3.21 4.50 1.47
C PHE A 166 3.01 5.94 1.01
N VAL A 167 2.83 6.17 -0.29
CA VAL A 167 2.65 7.51 -0.85
C VAL A 167 1.20 7.97 -0.74
N LYS A 168 0.23 7.10 -1.05
CA LYS A 168 -1.20 7.46 -1.08
C LYS A 168 -1.73 7.90 0.28
N TYR A 169 -1.31 7.22 1.35
CA TYR A 169 -1.85 7.43 2.70
C TYR A 169 -0.99 8.33 3.58
N ALA A 170 0.21 8.72 3.13
CA ALA A 170 1.04 9.68 3.84
C ALA A 170 0.95 11.09 3.24
N GLN A 171 1.29 12.09 4.04
CA GLN A 171 1.44 13.48 3.57
C GLN A 171 2.89 13.92 3.52
N GLY A 172 3.83 13.06 3.92
CA GLY A 172 5.26 13.33 3.88
C GLY A 172 6.05 12.13 4.36
N PHE A 173 7.36 12.15 4.10
CA PHE A 173 8.30 11.11 4.51
C PHE A 173 9.31 11.64 5.52
N VAL A 174 9.62 10.81 6.51
CA VAL A 174 10.81 10.96 7.36
C VAL A 174 11.72 9.75 7.14
N VAL A 175 12.98 10.01 6.85
CA VAL A 175 13.93 8.99 6.37
C VAL A 175 15.14 8.98 7.31
N LEU A 176 15.16 8.00 8.20
CA LEU A 176 16.30 7.67 9.06
C LEU A 176 17.41 6.96 8.26
N PRO A 177 18.66 6.90 8.79
CA PRO A 177 19.75 6.16 8.16
C PRO A 177 19.34 4.75 7.73
N GLY A 178 19.65 4.38 6.49
CA GLY A 178 19.01 3.24 5.85
C GLY A 178 19.72 2.71 4.61
N GLY A 179 19.47 1.43 4.30
CA GLY A 179 20.09 0.74 3.17
C GLY A 179 19.38 0.97 1.84
N LEU A 180 19.52 0.01 0.93
CA LEU A 180 18.96 0.08 -0.43
C LEU A 180 17.43 0.25 -0.46
N GLY A 181 16.69 -0.44 0.42
CA GLY A 181 15.24 -0.28 0.50
C GLY A 181 14.83 1.13 0.92
N THR A 182 15.59 1.76 1.83
CA THR A 182 15.36 3.15 2.23
C THR A 182 15.67 4.13 1.10
N LEU A 183 16.74 3.89 0.34
CA LEU A 183 17.08 4.69 -0.84
C LEU A 183 16.05 4.56 -1.96
N ASP A 184 15.50 3.37 -2.17
CA ASP A 184 14.44 3.10 -3.15
C ASP A 184 13.22 3.98 -2.88
N GLU A 185 12.71 3.98 -1.63
CA GLU A 185 11.56 4.80 -1.25
C GLU A 185 11.87 6.31 -1.26
N LEU A 186 13.09 6.71 -0.86
CA LEU A 186 13.54 8.09 -0.93
C LEU A 186 13.50 8.62 -2.37
N PHE A 187 14.17 7.93 -3.30
CA PHE A 187 14.24 8.41 -4.68
C PHE A 187 12.91 8.28 -5.42
N GLU A 188 12.05 7.33 -5.06
CA GLU A 188 10.68 7.27 -5.56
C GLU A 188 9.90 8.54 -5.16
N ALA A 189 9.91 8.91 -3.88
CA ALA A 189 9.24 10.13 -3.40
C ALA A 189 9.80 11.39 -4.08
N LEU A 190 11.12 11.55 -4.13
CA LEU A 190 11.74 12.71 -4.79
C LEU A 190 11.34 12.81 -6.27
N THR A 191 11.34 11.69 -6.99
CA THR A 191 10.93 11.66 -8.40
C THR A 191 9.44 12.01 -8.56
N LEU A 192 8.57 11.53 -7.67
CA LEU A 192 7.14 11.86 -7.69
C LEU A 192 6.88 13.36 -7.44
N VAL A 193 7.64 13.99 -6.53
CA VAL A 193 7.55 15.43 -6.26
C VAL A 193 8.12 16.24 -7.43
N GLN A 194 9.32 15.88 -7.91
CA GLN A 194 9.98 16.53 -9.04
C GLN A 194 9.09 16.54 -10.29
N THR A 195 8.41 15.42 -10.56
CA THR A 195 7.50 15.27 -11.71
C THR A 195 6.08 15.79 -11.45
N LYS A 196 5.82 16.39 -10.29
CA LYS A 196 4.53 16.94 -9.86
C LYS A 196 3.39 15.90 -9.86
N LYS A 197 3.72 14.62 -9.70
CA LYS A 197 2.75 13.54 -9.46
C LYS A 197 2.19 13.62 -8.04
N VAL A 198 2.97 14.19 -7.13
CA VAL A 198 2.54 14.66 -5.81
C VAL A 198 3.06 16.09 -5.63
N THR A 199 2.26 17.00 -5.08
CA THR A 199 2.56 18.45 -5.11
C THR A 199 2.91 19.06 -3.76
N ARG A 200 2.53 18.43 -2.64
CA ARG A 200 2.82 18.88 -1.27
C ARG A 200 3.22 17.68 -0.43
N PHE A 201 4.48 17.29 -0.55
CA PHE A 201 5.00 16.08 0.09
C PHE A 201 6.42 16.33 0.62
N PRO A 202 6.54 16.87 1.84
CA PRO A 202 7.85 17.08 2.47
C PRO A 202 8.57 15.75 2.64
N VAL A 203 9.87 15.76 2.32
CA VAL A 203 10.78 14.64 2.56
C VAL A 203 11.86 15.13 3.50
N VAL A 204 11.98 14.50 4.67
CA VAL A 204 12.97 14.87 5.69
C VAL A 204 13.97 13.73 5.86
N LEU A 205 15.25 14.02 5.71
CA LEU A 205 16.36 13.10 5.96
C LEU A 205 16.93 13.39 7.35
N PHE A 206 16.84 12.43 8.26
CA PHE A 206 17.39 12.56 9.61
C PHE A 206 18.79 11.95 9.69
N GLY A 207 19.75 12.68 10.28
CA GLY A 207 21.14 12.25 10.41
C GLY A 207 22.05 12.88 9.34
N SER A 208 22.42 14.14 9.51
CA SER A 208 23.19 14.91 8.52
C SER A 208 24.54 14.28 8.18
N ALA A 209 25.22 13.70 9.18
CA ALA A 209 26.49 13.00 8.99
C ALA A 209 26.37 11.78 8.07
N TYR A 210 25.23 11.06 8.15
CA TYR A 210 24.96 9.89 7.30
C TYR A 210 24.65 10.30 5.86
N TRP A 211 23.77 11.29 5.69
CA TRP A 211 23.28 11.72 4.37
C TRP A 211 24.24 12.64 3.61
N GLY A 212 25.18 13.29 4.30
CA GLY A 212 26.05 14.32 3.72
C GLY A 212 26.81 13.86 2.46
N GLY A 213 27.34 12.64 2.45
CA GLY A 213 28.04 12.09 1.29
C GLY A 213 27.13 11.90 0.06
N LEU A 214 25.89 11.44 0.28
CA LEU A 214 24.92 11.30 -0.81
C LEU A 214 24.52 12.66 -1.36
N VAL A 215 24.20 13.61 -0.47
CA VAL A 215 23.79 14.98 -0.86
C VAL A 215 24.90 15.68 -1.63
N GLU A 216 26.16 15.54 -1.20
CA GLU A 216 27.29 16.11 -1.92
C GLU A 216 27.47 15.47 -3.30
N TRP A 217 27.25 14.17 -3.46
CA TRP A 217 27.26 13.53 -4.77
C TRP A 217 26.12 14.02 -5.68
N LEU A 218 24.89 14.16 -5.15
CA LEU A 218 23.76 14.72 -5.89
C LEU A 218 24.10 16.12 -6.43
N LYS A 219 24.74 16.96 -5.62
CA LYS A 219 25.15 18.31 -5.99
C LYS A 219 26.33 18.33 -6.98
N SER A 220 27.44 17.69 -6.62
CA SER A 220 28.70 17.74 -7.37
C SER A 220 28.71 16.91 -8.65
N THR A 221 27.78 15.95 -8.78
CA THR A 221 27.71 15.05 -9.93
C THR A 221 26.38 15.21 -10.69
N LEU A 222 25.23 14.95 -10.06
CA LEU A 222 23.96 14.99 -10.81
C LEU A 222 23.62 16.40 -11.27
N VAL A 223 23.63 17.38 -10.37
CA VAL A 223 23.32 18.77 -10.71
C VAL A 223 24.43 19.37 -11.57
N ALA A 224 25.70 19.22 -11.17
CA ALA A 224 26.83 19.78 -11.92
C ALA A 224 26.91 19.28 -13.37
N GLN A 225 26.47 18.05 -13.65
CA GLN A 225 26.44 17.48 -15.00
C GLN A 225 25.07 17.62 -15.70
N GLY A 226 24.13 18.40 -15.16
CA GLY A 226 22.84 18.69 -15.80
C GLY A 226 21.87 17.51 -15.84
N LYS A 227 21.95 16.57 -14.88
CA LYS A 227 21.02 15.45 -14.73
C LYS A 227 19.84 15.78 -13.79
N ALA A 228 19.99 16.83 -13.00
CA ALA A 228 18.97 17.42 -12.13
C ALA A 228 19.13 18.94 -12.08
N ASN A 229 18.08 19.66 -11.70
CA ASN A 229 18.14 21.11 -11.48
C ASN A 229 18.63 21.41 -10.06
N PRO A 230 19.32 22.55 -9.81
CA PRO A 230 19.68 22.97 -8.46
C PRO A 230 18.49 23.04 -7.49
N ALA A 231 17.33 23.47 -7.99
CA ALA A 231 16.08 23.52 -7.20
C ALA A 231 15.55 22.13 -6.81
N ASP A 232 15.95 21.06 -7.47
CA ASP A 232 15.54 19.70 -7.10
C ASP A 232 16.17 19.27 -5.75
N LEU A 233 17.24 19.94 -5.31
CA LEU A 233 17.83 19.74 -3.98
C LEU A 233 17.01 20.40 -2.85
N GLU A 234 16.04 21.26 -3.19
CA GLU A 234 15.12 21.85 -2.23
C GLU A 234 13.91 20.94 -1.94
N LEU A 235 13.83 19.78 -2.61
CA LEU A 235 12.75 18.80 -2.44
C LEU A 235 12.85 17.99 -1.14
N PHE A 236 13.99 18.04 -0.47
CA PHE A 236 14.19 17.40 0.83
C PHE A 236 14.91 18.31 1.81
N HIS A 237 14.69 18.07 3.10
CA HIS A 237 15.35 18.78 4.20
C HIS A 237 16.22 17.81 4.99
N VAL A 238 17.46 18.19 5.31
CA VAL A 238 18.37 17.37 6.13
C VAL A 238 18.48 17.98 7.52
N THR A 239 18.29 17.18 8.57
CA THR A 239 18.34 17.65 9.95
C THR A 239 18.85 16.59 10.94
N ASP A 240 19.25 17.04 12.11
CA ASP A 240 19.54 16.23 13.31
C ASP A 240 18.61 16.59 14.48
N ASP A 241 17.61 17.46 14.28
CA ASP A 241 16.67 17.93 15.29
C ASP A 241 15.25 17.43 15.00
N VAL A 242 14.68 16.64 15.91
CA VAL A 242 13.31 16.12 15.82
C VAL A 242 12.28 17.25 15.75
N THR A 243 12.55 18.38 16.41
CA THR A 243 11.67 19.56 16.35
C THR A 243 11.63 20.16 14.95
N GLU A 244 12.76 20.12 14.23
CA GLU A 244 12.83 20.61 12.85
C GLU A 244 12.05 19.70 11.89
N VAL A 245 12.06 18.38 12.13
CA VAL A 245 11.22 17.43 11.38
C VAL A 245 9.76 17.88 11.40
N LEU A 246 9.19 18.14 12.59
CA LEU A 246 7.80 18.58 12.71
C LEU A 246 7.55 19.93 12.03
N LYS A 247 8.46 20.90 12.18
CA LYS A 247 8.33 22.22 11.53
C LYS A 247 8.24 22.10 10.01
N VAL A 248 9.07 21.25 9.40
CA VAL A 248 9.05 21.03 7.95
C VAL A 248 7.73 20.39 7.50
N LEU A 249 7.26 19.38 8.25
CA LEU A 249 6.00 18.70 7.98
C LEU A 249 4.79 19.65 8.10
N ASP A 250 4.74 20.46 9.15
CA ASP A 250 3.64 21.40 9.41
C ASP A 250 3.61 22.56 8.40
N ALA A 251 4.78 23.06 7.97
CA ALA A 251 4.85 24.09 6.93
C ALA A 251 4.22 23.64 5.61
N ALA A 252 4.31 22.34 5.28
CA ALA A 252 3.72 21.79 4.07
C ALA A 252 2.21 21.51 4.18
N ARG A 253 1.68 21.33 5.40
CA ARG A 253 0.27 20.98 5.67
C ARG A 253 -0.72 22.08 5.26
N GLY A 254 -0.24 23.32 5.08
CA GLY A 254 -1.10 24.48 4.81
C GLY A 254 -2.03 24.81 5.99
N PRO A 255 -2.78 25.93 5.95
CA PRO A 255 -3.68 26.28 7.04
C PRO A 255 -4.77 25.22 7.24
N LYS A 256 -4.96 24.78 8.49
CA LYS A 256 -6.01 23.85 8.91
C LYS A 256 -7.38 24.33 8.38
N GLY A 257 -8.00 23.59 7.45
CA GLY A 257 -9.42 23.81 7.12
C GLY A 257 -9.82 23.84 5.64
N THR A 258 -8.96 23.49 4.68
CA THR A 258 -9.44 23.24 3.32
C THR A 258 -9.49 21.73 3.08
N PRO A 259 -10.67 21.08 3.07
CA PRO A 259 -10.75 19.71 2.58
C PRO A 259 -10.30 19.70 1.12
N ALA A 260 -9.51 18.69 0.76
CA ALA A 260 -9.16 18.41 -0.63
C ALA A 260 -10.42 18.14 -1.46
#